data_AF-A0A7W9UQF5-F1
#
_entry.id   AF-A0A7W9UQF5-F1
#
_cell.length_a   1.000
_cell.length_b   1.000
_cell.length_c   1.000
_cell.angle_alpha   90.00
_cell.angle_beta   90.00
_cell.angle_gamma   90.00
#
_symmetry.space_group_name_H-M   'P 1'
#
loop_
_entity.id
_entity.type
_entity.pdbx_description
1 polymer ?
#
loop_
_entity_poly.entity_id
_entity_poly.type
_entity_poly.pdbx_seq_one_letter_code
_entity_poly.pdbx_strand_id
1 'polypeptide(L)'
;MTATDSLTTWLRVRRETDWNRAPALRREPPERDGFPAWCAGPVRRRDAARAERLLRAHALARADAARRAPLDFALLAGWQREVLGVAKASFRTGDAFAKNGTERYGLTSHTRADFAACLREATEPGVPLAGRAARVYLDVAFFHPFTDGNARAALLALVHVLAREDIVLPEVGPLQTTRYADDPAGAADLATLVGVLKRRRRPGPDGG
;
A
#
# COMPACT_ATOMS: atom_id res chain seq x y z
N MET A 1 29.06 -1.66 -15.00
CA MET A 1 28.32 -1.62 -13.72
C MET A 1 26.94 -2.19 -13.96
N THR A 2 26.62 -3.36 -13.41
CA THR A 2 25.24 -3.87 -13.39
C THR A 2 24.40 -2.96 -12.51
N ALA A 3 23.30 -2.40 -13.02
CA ALA A 3 22.41 -1.56 -12.24
C ALA A 3 21.97 -2.31 -10.97
N THR A 4 22.10 -1.67 -9.81
CA THR A 4 21.74 -2.24 -8.51
C THR A 4 20.25 -2.58 -8.50
N ASP A 5 19.93 -3.81 -8.08
CA ASP A 5 18.57 -4.29 -7.98
C ASP A 5 17.75 -3.46 -6.97
N SER A 6 16.61 -2.93 -7.41
CA SER A 6 15.77 -2.04 -6.61
C SER A 6 15.09 -2.80 -5.46
N LEU A 7 14.74 -4.07 -5.64
CA LEU A 7 14.19 -4.88 -4.54
C LEU A 7 15.24 -5.12 -3.45
N THR A 8 16.46 -5.47 -3.83
CA THR A 8 17.58 -5.65 -2.90
C THR A 8 17.88 -4.37 -2.14
N THR A 9 17.88 -3.23 -2.84
CA THR A 9 18.02 -1.90 -2.24
C THR A 9 16.90 -1.62 -1.25
N TRP A 10 15.65 -1.85 -1.65
CA TRP A 10 14.50 -1.68 -0.77
C TRP A 10 14.63 -2.53 0.50
N LEU A 11 14.98 -3.81 0.39
CA LEU A 11 15.09 -4.69 1.55
C LEU A 11 16.16 -4.20 2.55
N ARG A 12 17.23 -3.55 2.07
CA ARG A 12 18.21 -2.88 2.94
C ARG A 12 17.59 -1.66 3.62
N VAL A 13 17.02 -0.73 2.84
CA VAL A 13 16.38 0.50 3.37
C VAL A 13 15.27 0.17 4.36
N ARG A 14 14.46 -0.86 4.07
CA ARG A 14 13.40 -1.37 4.94
C ARG A 14 13.91 -1.74 6.33
N ARG A 15 15.10 -2.35 6.42
CA ARG A 15 15.71 -2.74 7.70
C ARG A 15 16.33 -1.55 8.44
N GLU A 16 16.88 -0.60 7.71
CA GLU A 16 17.59 0.57 8.27
C GLU A 16 16.63 1.69 8.70
N THR A 17 15.43 1.75 8.11
CA THR A 17 14.42 2.76 8.44
C THR A 17 13.91 2.56 9.87
N ASP A 18 13.99 3.62 10.68
CA ASP A 18 13.46 3.61 12.05
C ASP A 18 11.94 3.79 12.07
N TRP A 19 11.23 2.68 11.85
CA TRP A 19 9.76 2.66 11.84
C TRP A 19 9.12 3.00 13.19
N ASN A 20 9.88 2.95 14.29
CA ASN A 20 9.36 3.24 15.64
C ASN A 20 9.12 4.74 15.86
N ARG A 21 9.72 5.60 15.03
CA ARG A 21 9.46 7.05 15.04
C ARG A 21 8.20 7.45 14.28
N ALA A 22 7.50 6.50 13.68
CA ALA A 22 6.24 6.77 13.00
C ALA A 22 5.19 7.32 13.99
N PRO A 23 4.36 8.28 13.56
CA PRO A 23 3.38 8.90 14.45
C PRO A 23 2.33 7.89 14.93
N ALA A 24 1.94 8.01 16.20
CA ALA A 24 0.79 7.30 16.73
C ALA A 24 -0.50 7.76 16.02
N LEU A 25 -1.36 6.80 15.68
CA LEU A 25 -2.67 7.07 15.08
C LEU A 25 -3.75 6.97 16.16
N ARG A 26 -4.65 7.95 16.19
CA ARG A 26 -5.81 7.95 17.08
C ARG A 26 -7.03 7.38 16.36
N ARG A 27 -7.76 6.53 17.07
CA ARG A 27 -9.09 6.06 16.63
C ARG A 27 -10.07 7.20 16.83
N GLU A 28 -10.41 7.84 15.73
CA GLU A 28 -11.43 8.90 15.67
C GLU A 28 -12.35 8.56 14.50
N PRO A 29 -13.67 8.73 14.65
CA PRO A 29 -14.62 8.53 13.56
C PRO A 29 -14.17 9.31 12.33
N PRO A 30 -14.01 8.67 11.17
CA PRO A 30 -13.67 9.39 9.96
C PRO A 30 -14.87 10.22 9.52
N GLU A 31 -14.66 11.52 9.28
CA GLU A 31 -15.69 12.35 8.62
C GLU A 31 -16.00 11.85 7.21
N ARG A 32 -15.01 11.24 6.55
CA ARG A 32 -15.11 10.69 5.20
C ARG A 32 -14.08 9.58 4.99
N ASP A 33 -14.41 8.60 4.15
CA ASP A 33 -13.43 7.67 3.60
C ASP A 33 -12.82 8.25 2.30
N GLY A 34 -11.51 8.49 2.34
CA GLY A 34 -10.75 9.06 1.23
C GLY A 34 -10.59 8.13 0.04
N PHE A 35 -10.71 6.82 0.23
CA PHE A 35 -10.51 5.87 -0.86
C PHE A 35 -11.68 5.89 -1.86
N PRO A 36 -12.96 5.74 -1.45
CA PRO A 36 -14.09 5.90 -2.36
C PRO A 36 -14.14 7.28 -3.00
N ALA A 37 -13.77 8.33 -2.26
CA ALA A 37 -13.66 9.69 -2.76
C ALA A 37 -12.68 9.82 -3.92
N TRP A 38 -11.49 9.24 -3.78
CA TRP A 38 -10.46 9.21 -4.80
C TRP A 38 -10.89 8.38 -6.02
N CYS A 39 -11.57 7.25 -5.80
CA CYS A 39 -12.16 6.46 -6.89
C CYS A 39 -13.22 7.25 -7.68
N ALA A 40 -14.15 7.91 -6.98
CA ALA A 40 -15.22 8.68 -7.60
C ALA A 40 -14.74 9.95 -8.33
N GLY A 41 -13.58 10.49 -7.94
CA GLY A 41 -12.96 11.66 -8.57
C GLY A 41 -11.97 11.29 -9.68
N PRO A 42 -10.65 11.43 -9.44
CA PRO A 42 -9.64 11.29 -10.48
C PRO A 42 -9.62 9.93 -11.18
N VAL A 43 -9.90 8.83 -10.46
CA VAL A 43 -9.87 7.49 -11.09
C VAL A 43 -11.03 7.34 -12.07
N ARG A 44 -12.27 7.64 -11.67
CA ARG A 44 -13.45 7.53 -12.54
C ARG A 44 -13.35 8.43 -13.77
N ARG A 45 -12.83 9.66 -13.61
CA ARG A 45 -12.62 10.57 -14.75
C ARG A 45 -11.69 9.98 -15.82
N ARG A 46 -10.68 9.20 -15.40
CA ARG A 46 -9.75 8.55 -16.31
C ARG A 46 -10.30 7.25 -16.88
N ASP A 47 -10.96 6.45 -16.04
CA ASP A 47 -11.49 5.13 -16.39
C ASP A 47 -12.56 4.70 -15.37
N ALA A 48 -13.83 4.79 -15.78
CA ALA A 48 -14.96 4.46 -14.92
C ALA A 48 -14.99 2.98 -14.54
N ALA A 49 -14.69 2.06 -15.48
CA ALA A 49 -14.69 0.64 -15.21
C ALA A 49 -13.59 0.25 -14.21
N ARG A 50 -12.41 0.87 -14.31
CA ARG A 50 -11.34 0.73 -13.32
C ARG A 50 -11.77 1.25 -11.95
N ALA A 51 -12.47 2.38 -11.88
CA ALA A 51 -12.95 2.92 -10.61
C ALA A 51 -13.92 1.94 -9.92
N GLU A 52 -14.86 1.34 -10.66
CA GLU A 52 -15.79 0.33 -10.12
C GLU A 52 -15.06 -0.92 -9.60
N ARG A 53 -14.11 -1.44 -10.40
CA ARG A 53 -13.27 -2.58 -9.99
C ARG A 53 -12.49 -2.29 -8.71
N LEU A 54 -11.92 -1.09 -8.61
CA LEU A 54 -11.13 -0.69 -7.45
C LEU A 54 -11.98 -0.46 -6.20
N LEU A 55 -13.22 0.03 -6.34
CA LEU A 55 -14.20 0.11 -5.26
C LEU A 55 -14.59 -1.28 -4.72
N ARG A 56 -14.81 -2.26 -5.61
CA ARG A 56 -15.06 -3.65 -5.18
C ARG A 56 -13.87 -4.26 -4.44
N ALA A 57 -12.66 -4.10 -4.98
CA ALA A 57 -11.44 -4.57 -4.33
C ALA A 57 -11.25 -3.93 -2.94
N HIS A 58 -11.58 -2.64 -2.81
CA HIS A 58 -11.56 -1.93 -1.54
C HIS A 58 -12.57 -2.49 -0.54
N ALA A 59 -13.81 -2.73 -0.96
CA ALA A 59 -14.83 -3.34 -0.11
C ALA A 59 -14.40 -4.72 0.39
N LEU A 60 -13.79 -5.55 -0.47
CA LEU A 60 -13.21 -6.84 -0.05
C LEU A 60 -12.08 -6.65 0.97
N ALA A 61 -11.12 -5.78 0.70
CA ALA A 61 -10.00 -5.53 1.62
C ALA A 61 -10.47 -5.04 3.01
N ARG A 62 -11.52 -4.22 3.06
CA ARG A 62 -12.18 -3.77 4.29
C ARG A 62 -12.90 -4.91 5.01
N ALA A 63 -13.62 -5.77 4.29
CA ALA A 63 -14.28 -6.94 4.88
C ALA A 63 -13.26 -7.96 5.43
N ASP A 64 -12.17 -8.19 4.73
CA ASP A 64 -11.05 -9.02 5.20
C ASP A 64 -10.38 -8.42 6.44
N ALA A 65 -10.23 -7.10 6.48
CA ALA A 65 -9.69 -6.39 7.65
C ALA A 65 -10.60 -6.54 8.88
N ALA A 66 -11.92 -6.39 8.72
CA ALA A 66 -12.90 -6.58 9.78
C ALA A 66 -12.88 -8.02 10.33
N ARG A 67 -12.67 -9.01 9.45
CA ARG A 67 -12.46 -10.42 9.84
C ARG A 67 -11.07 -10.72 10.39
N ARG A 68 -10.18 -9.72 10.44
CA ARG A 68 -8.77 -9.87 10.83
C ARG A 68 -8.05 -10.98 10.05
N ALA A 69 -8.42 -11.19 8.78
CA ALA A 69 -7.82 -12.20 7.92
C ALA A 69 -6.29 -12.03 7.87
N PRO A 70 -5.48 -13.12 7.92
CA PRO A 70 -4.03 -13.02 7.78
C PRO A 70 -3.66 -12.32 6.47
N LEU A 71 -2.77 -11.32 6.53
CA LEU A 71 -2.29 -10.66 5.34
C LEU A 71 -1.22 -11.54 4.67
N ASP A 72 -1.59 -12.19 3.58
CA ASP A 72 -0.72 -13.02 2.77
C ASP A 72 -0.89 -12.73 1.28
N PHE A 73 -0.11 -13.43 0.44
CA PHE A 73 -0.19 -13.25 -1.01
C PHE A 73 -1.55 -13.70 -1.57
N ALA A 74 -2.18 -14.74 -1.02
CA ALA A 74 -3.46 -15.23 -1.52
C ALA A 74 -4.56 -14.18 -1.34
N LEU A 75 -4.55 -13.47 -0.21
CA LEU A 75 -5.44 -12.36 0.08
C LEU A 75 -5.22 -11.19 -0.90
N LEU A 76 -3.95 -10.77 -1.07
CA LEU A 76 -3.59 -9.73 -2.04
C LEU A 76 -4.00 -10.10 -3.48
N ALA A 77 -3.75 -11.35 -3.88
CA ALA A 77 -4.14 -11.85 -5.19
C ALA A 77 -5.67 -11.82 -5.36
N GLY A 78 -6.43 -12.12 -4.31
CA GLY A 78 -7.89 -12.01 -4.29
C GLY A 78 -8.37 -10.59 -4.61
N TRP A 79 -7.81 -9.58 -3.97
CA TRP A 79 -8.12 -8.19 -4.27
C TRP A 79 -7.64 -7.79 -5.66
N GLN A 80 -6.47 -8.26 -6.07
CA GLN A 80 -5.88 -7.91 -7.36
C GLN A 80 -6.67 -8.48 -8.55
N ARG A 81 -7.32 -9.64 -8.40
CA ARG A 81 -8.27 -10.15 -9.40
C ARG A 81 -9.37 -9.14 -9.69
N GLU A 82 -9.96 -8.55 -8.65
CA GLU A 82 -10.97 -7.50 -8.81
C GLU A 82 -10.39 -6.27 -9.49
N VAL A 83 -9.22 -5.79 -9.03
CA VAL A 83 -8.55 -4.61 -9.61
C VAL A 83 -8.32 -4.76 -11.11
N LEU A 84 -7.81 -5.93 -11.52
CA LEU A 84 -7.43 -6.20 -12.91
C LEU A 84 -8.59 -6.73 -13.76
N GLY A 85 -9.67 -7.23 -13.14
CA GLY A 85 -10.76 -7.87 -13.85
C GLY A 85 -10.36 -9.22 -14.46
N VAL A 86 -9.52 -9.99 -13.76
CA VAL A 86 -8.96 -11.25 -14.25
C VAL A 86 -9.32 -12.42 -13.33
N ALA A 87 -9.42 -13.62 -13.90
CA ALA A 87 -9.74 -14.83 -13.15
C ALA A 87 -8.64 -15.25 -12.16
N LYS A 88 -7.37 -14.88 -12.42
CA LYS A 88 -6.23 -15.22 -11.57
C LYS A 88 -5.16 -14.13 -11.60
N ALA A 89 -4.79 -13.63 -10.44
CA ALA A 89 -3.63 -12.75 -10.26
C ALA A 89 -2.47 -13.58 -9.69
N SER A 90 -1.55 -14.00 -10.56
CA SER A 90 -0.40 -14.83 -10.16
C SER A 90 0.78 -13.98 -9.73
N PHE A 91 1.61 -14.51 -8.84
CA PHE A 91 2.91 -13.91 -8.55
C PHE A 91 3.78 -14.01 -9.81
N ARG A 92 4.57 -12.98 -10.10
CA ARG A 92 5.45 -12.91 -11.27
C ARG A 92 6.40 -14.11 -11.36
N THR A 93 6.73 -14.51 -12.58
CA THR A 93 7.61 -15.66 -12.88
C THR A 93 8.99 -15.24 -13.38
N GLY A 94 9.24 -13.94 -13.49
CA GLY A 94 10.54 -13.37 -13.84
C GLY A 94 10.71 -12.01 -13.18
N ASP A 95 11.78 -11.33 -13.57
CA ASP A 95 12.05 -9.96 -13.14
C ASP A 95 10.90 -9.02 -13.50
N ALA A 96 10.65 -8.06 -12.61
CA ALA A 96 9.75 -6.96 -12.90
C ALA A 96 10.53 -5.68 -13.13
N PHE A 97 9.95 -4.77 -13.91
CA PHE A 97 10.55 -3.48 -14.24
C PHE A 97 9.53 -2.38 -14.03
N ALA A 98 9.98 -1.24 -13.53
CA ALA A 98 9.17 -0.04 -13.39
C ALA A 98 9.96 1.21 -13.80
N LYS A 99 9.26 2.36 -13.82
CA LYS A 99 9.82 3.66 -14.19
C LYS A 99 10.57 3.60 -15.53
N ASN A 100 9.89 3.09 -16.56
CA ASN A 100 10.44 2.91 -17.90
C ASN A 100 11.74 2.07 -17.96
N GLY A 101 11.87 1.09 -17.05
CA GLY A 101 13.01 0.18 -17.00
C GLY A 101 14.17 0.65 -16.12
N THR A 102 14.09 1.85 -15.54
CA THR A 102 15.11 2.35 -14.60
C THR A 102 15.16 1.53 -13.32
N GLU A 103 14.02 0.99 -12.86
CA GLU A 103 13.98 0.10 -11.70
C GLU A 103 13.77 -1.35 -12.15
N ARG A 104 14.66 -2.22 -11.70
CA ARG A 104 14.55 -3.68 -11.83
C ARG A 104 14.29 -4.28 -10.47
N TYR A 105 13.31 -5.17 -10.39
CA TYR A 105 13.01 -5.98 -9.22
C TYR A 105 13.30 -7.45 -9.56
N GLY A 106 14.46 -7.93 -9.17
CA GLY A 106 14.94 -9.27 -9.43
C GLY A 106 14.04 -10.33 -8.82
N LEU A 107 13.84 -11.45 -9.53
CA LEU A 107 13.24 -12.65 -8.96
C LEU A 107 14.35 -13.62 -8.52
N THR A 108 14.33 -14.04 -7.25
CA THR A 108 15.17 -15.10 -6.72
C THR A 108 14.31 -16.23 -6.17
N SER A 109 14.92 -17.36 -5.83
CA SER A 109 14.26 -18.47 -5.13
C SER A 109 13.67 -18.05 -3.77
N HIS A 110 14.19 -17.00 -3.15
CA HIS A 110 13.77 -16.52 -1.83
C HIS A 110 12.67 -15.46 -1.88
N THR A 111 12.50 -14.75 -3.01
CA THR A 111 11.61 -13.59 -3.12
C THR A 111 10.19 -13.85 -2.61
N ARG A 112 9.60 -15.03 -2.89
CA ARG A 112 8.25 -15.36 -2.40
C ARG A 112 8.21 -15.54 -0.88
N ALA A 113 9.22 -16.18 -0.30
CA ALA A 113 9.31 -16.40 1.14
C ALA A 113 9.56 -15.07 1.88
N ASP A 114 10.46 -14.25 1.35
CA ASP A 114 10.77 -12.91 1.89
C ASP A 114 9.54 -12.01 1.84
N PHE A 115 8.79 -12.04 0.73
CA PHE A 115 7.55 -11.27 0.62
C PHE A 115 6.50 -11.73 1.64
N ALA A 116 6.33 -13.05 1.78
CA ALA A 116 5.39 -13.60 2.75
C ALA A 116 5.75 -13.22 4.19
N ALA A 117 7.05 -13.17 4.53
CA ALA A 117 7.51 -12.68 5.83
C ALA A 117 7.17 -11.20 6.02
N CYS A 118 7.48 -10.35 5.03
CA CYS A 118 7.17 -8.92 5.07
C CYS A 118 5.67 -8.64 5.26
N LEU A 119 4.79 -9.41 4.61
CA LEU A 119 3.34 -9.28 4.76
C LEU A 119 2.86 -9.66 6.17
N ARG A 120 3.42 -10.73 6.77
CA ARG A 120 3.07 -11.11 8.16
C ARG A 120 3.44 -10.01 9.15
N GLU A 121 4.68 -9.51 9.05
CA GLU A 121 5.20 -8.42 9.88
C GLU A 121 4.37 -7.13 9.81
N ALA A 122 3.60 -6.91 8.74
CA ALA A 122 2.71 -5.75 8.62
C ALA A 122 1.54 -5.79 9.61
N THR A 123 1.21 -6.96 10.14
CA THR A 123 0.09 -7.16 11.06
C THR A 123 0.52 -7.50 12.49
N GLU A 124 1.81 -7.73 12.70
CA GLU A 124 2.40 -8.00 14.02
C GLU A 124 2.45 -6.73 14.89
N PRO A 125 2.27 -6.85 16.21
CA PRO A 125 2.52 -5.75 17.14
C PRO A 125 4.04 -5.51 17.27
N GLY A 126 4.45 -4.25 17.50
CA GLY A 126 5.86 -3.90 17.74
C GLY A 126 6.35 -2.67 16.98
N VAL A 127 5.67 -2.32 15.88
CA VAL A 127 5.88 -1.07 15.14
C VAL A 127 4.58 -0.24 15.18
N PRO A 128 4.64 1.10 15.35
CA PRO A 128 3.46 1.95 15.28
C PRO A 128 2.64 1.72 14.00
N LEU A 129 1.32 1.83 14.10
CA LEU A 129 0.40 1.50 13.00
C LEU A 129 0.70 2.27 11.70
N ALA A 130 1.05 3.55 11.79
CA ALA A 130 1.44 4.34 10.62
C ALA A 130 2.69 3.76 9.92
N GLY A 131 3.67 3.32 10.71
CA GLY A 131 4.88 2.66 10.22
C GLY A 131 4.56 1.32 9.55
N ARG A 132 3.73 0.48 10.18
CA ARG A 132 3.28 -0.79 9.57
C ARG A 132 2.56 -0.59 8.24
N ALA A 133 1.66 0.38 8.19
CA ALA A 133 0.87 0.70 6.99
C ALA A 133 1.73 1.26 5.84
N ALA A 134 2.70 2.13 6.15
CA ALA A 134 3.67 2.63 5.18
C ALA A 134 4.62 1.53 4.70
N ARG A 135 5.14 0.70 5.61
CA ARG A 135 6.05 -0.39 5.29
C ARG A 135 5.42 -1.40 4.35
N VAL A 136 4.18 -1.83 4.59
CA VAL A 136 3.50 -2.80 3.71
C VAL A 136 3.18 -2.21 2.33
N TYR A 137 2.87 -0.92 2.25
CA TYR A 137 2.69 -0.24 0.97
C TYR A 137 3.96 -0.34 0.12
N LEU A 138 5.11 -0.02 0.73
CA LEU A 138 6.41 -0.05 0.05
C LEU A 138 6.84 -1.49 -0.26
N ASP A 139 6.59 -2.43 0.66
CA ASP A 139 6.84 -3.87 0.43
C ASP A 139 6.10 -4.34 -0.84
N VAL A 140 4.80 -4.09 -0.96
CA VAL A 140 4.06 -4.48 -2.17
C VAL A 140 4.56 -3.73 -3.41
N ALA A 141 4.88 -2.45 -3.29
CA ALA A 141 5.35 -1.64 -4.41
C ALA A 141 6.70 -2.14 -4.98
N PHE A 142 7.65 -2.51 -4.12
CA PHE A 142 9.02 -2.88 -4.50
C PHE A 142 9.23 -4.38 -4.69
N PHE A 143 8.48 -5.26 -4.01
CA PHE A 143 8.43 -6.67 -4.41
C PHE A 143 7.79 -6.84 -5.79
N HIS A 144 6.90 -5.92 -6.13
CA HIS A 144 6.21 -5.83 -7.41
C HIS A 144 5.61 -7.20 -7.83
N PRO A 145 4.78 -7.82 -6.96
CA PRO A 145 4.45 -9.24 -7.10
C PRO A 145 3.59 -9.55 -8.33
N PHE A 146 2.90 -8.57 -8.90
CA PHE A 146 2.03 -8.73 -10.07
C PHE A 146 2.63 -8.08 -11.31
N THR A 147 2.14 -8.45 -12.50
CA THR A 147 2.58 -7.84 -13.78
C THR A 147 1.99 -6.45 -14.02
N ASP A 148 0.86 -6.12 -13.42
CA ASP A 148 0.27 -4.78 -13.39
C ASP A 148 -0.42 -4.53 -12.03
N GLY A 149 -0.63 -3.26 -11.72
CA GLY A 149 -1.49 -2.82 -10.63
C GLY A 149 -0.86 -2.87 -9.26
N ASN A 150 0.46 -3.02 -9.15
CA ASN A 150 1.16 -3.09 -7.87
C ASN A 150 0.94 -1.85 -7.00
N ALA A 151 0.87 -0.64 -7.58
CA ALA A 151 0.55 0.57 -6.82
C ALA A 151 -0.88 0.53 -6.21
N ARG A 152 -1.84 -0.05 -6.93
CA ARG A 152 -3.22 -0.23 -6.44
C ARG A 152 -3.28 -1.32 -5.37
N ALA A 153 -2.57 -2.41 -5.54
CA ALA A 153 -2.42 -3.46 -4.54
C ALA A 153 -1.74 -2.94 -3.26
N ALA A 154 -0.70 -2.13 -3.38
CA ALA A 154 0.01 -1.49 -2.28
C ALA A 154 -0.93 -0.58 -1.47
N LEU A 155 -1.74 0.24 -2.16
CA LEU A 155 -2.72 1.09 -1.50
C LEU A 155 -3.79 0.27 -0.76
N LEU A 156 -4.27 -0.84 -1.35
CA LEU A 156 -5.22 -1.74 -0.69
C LEU A 156 -4.62 -2.42 0.54
N ALA A 157 -3.35 -2.84 0.48
CA ALA A 157 -2.63 -3.41 1.63
C ALA A 157 -2.49 -2.41 2.78
N LEU A 158 -2.14 -1.15 2.47
CA LEU A 158 -2.11 -0.06 3.44
C LEU A 158 -3.48 0.14 4.09
N VAL A 159 -4.54 0.24 3.28
CA VAL A 159 -5.91 0.43 3.79
C VAL A 159 -6.33 -0.74 4.66
N HIS A 160 -6.02 -1.98 4.27
CA HIS A 160 -6.32 -3.17 5.07
C HIS A 160 -5.66 -3.11 6.45
N VAL A 161 -4.36 -2.78 6.53
CA VAL A 161 -3.64 -2.67 7.81
C VAL A 161 -4.26 -1.60 8.72
N LEU A 162 -4.64 -0.45 8.16
CA LEU A 162 -5.32 0.60 8.92
C LEU A 162 -6.74 0.16 9.36
N ALA A 163 -7.48 -0.47 8.45
CA ALA A 163 -8.85 -0.92 8.67
C ALA A 163 -8.97 -1.95 9.79
N ARG A 164 -7.97 -2.82 9.97
CA ARG A 164 -7.92 -3.81 11.06
C ARG A 164 -7.94 -3.18 12.46
N GLU A 165 -7.53 -1.92 12.54
CA GLU A 165 -7.45 -1.13 13.78
C GLU A 165 -8.48 0.02 13.81
N ASP A 166 -9.51 -0.08 12.98
CA ASP A 166 -10.60 0.91 12.84
C ASP A 166 -10.13 2.30 12.40
N ILE A 167 -9.00 2.36 11.68
CA ILE A 167 -8.48 3.59 11.08
C ILE A 167 -8.92 3.68 9.61
N VAL A 168 -9.40 4.86 9.24
CA VAL A 168 -9.71 5.27 7.87
C VAL A 168 -9.01 6.59 7.61
N LEU A 169 -8.39 6.73 6.44
CA LEU A 169 -7.80 7.99 6.00
C LEU A 169 -8.85 8.81 5.25
N PRO A 170 -8.99 10.12 5.57
CA PRO A 170 -9.92 11.00 4.88
C PRO A 170 -9.48 11.31 3.44
N GLU A 171 -8.20 11.11 3.12
CA GLU A 171 -7.63 11.30 1.79
C GLU A 171 -6.56 10.24 1.53
N VAL A 172 -6.53 9.69 0.31
CA VAL A 172 -5.48 8.77 -0.17
C VAL A 172 -4.71 9.29 -1.38
N GLY A 173 -5.20 10.35 -2.02
CA GLY A 173 -4.57 10.98 -3.19
C GLY A 173 -3.10 11.35 -2.95
N PRO A 174 -2.75 12.00 -1.82
CA PRO A 174 -1.36 12.36 -1.50
C PRO A 174 -0.41 11.15 -1.35
N LEU A 175 -0.93 9.93 -1.16
CA LEU A 175 -0.10 8.72 -1.09
C LEU A 175 0.39 8.28 -2.48
N GLN A 176 -0.20 8.79 -3.56
CA GLN A 176 0.09 8.41 -4.95
C GLN A 176 1.36 9.08 -5.52
N THR A 177 2.25 9.58 -4.65
CA THR A 177 3.56 10.13 -5.04
C THR A 177 4.55 9.01 -5.33
N THR A 178 5.41 9.22 -6.33
CA THR A 178 6.54 8.33 -6.65
C THR A 178 7.42 8.09 -5.44
N ARG A 179 7.81 6.83 -5.20
CA ARG A 179 8.73 6.42 -4.13
C ARG A 179 9.96 5.76 -4.73
N TYR A 180 11.09 5.83 -4.04
CA TYR A 180 12.39 5.31 -4.50
C TYR A 180 12.92 4.28 -3.51
N ALA A 181 13.54 3.23 -4.03
CA ALA A 181 13.99 2.10 -3.20
C ALA A 181 15.19 2.43 -2.32
N ASP A 182 15.98 3.43 -2.71
CA ASP A 182 17.19 3.93 -2.06
C ASP A 182 16.95 5.14 -1.13
N ASP A 183 15.68 5.46 -0.85
CA ASP A 183 15.31 6.66 -0.10
C ASP A 183 14.72 6.32 1.29
N PRO A 184 15.58 6.14 2.32
CA PRO A 184 15.12 5.88 3.69
C PRO A 184 14.32 7.05 4.28
N ALA A 185 14.64 8.29 3.91
CA ALA A 185 13.88 9.46 4.35
C ALA A 185 12.46 9.43 3.76
N GLY A 186 12.33 9.17 2.46
CA GLY A 186 11.05 9.02 1.79
C GLY A 186 10.21 7.84 2.31
N ALA A 187 10.84 6.79 2.81
CA ALA A 187 10.16 5.67 3.48
C ALA A 187 9.58 6.11 4.83
N ALA A 188 10.36 6.80 5.67
CA ALA A 188 9.91 7.35 6.94
C ALA A 188 8.83 8.44 6.74
N ASP A 189 8.99 9.29 5.73
CA ASP A 189 8.04 10.35 5.38
C ASP A 189 6.69 9.80 4.95
N LEU A 190 6.63 8.61 4.34
CA LEU A 190 5.36 7.97 4.05
C LEU A 190 4.60 7.64 5.36
N ALA A 191 5.29 7.14 6.39
CA ALA A 191 4.67 6.89 7.69
C ALA A 191 4.21 8.20 8.36
N THR A 192 5.01 9.25 8.27
CA THR A 192 4.63 10.60 8.72
C THR A 192 3.40 11.11 7.99
N LEU A 193 3.35 10.95 6.67
CA LEU A 193 2.23 11.36 5.82
C LEU A 193 0.95 10.63 6.20
N VAL A 194 0.99 9.32 6.46
CA VAL A 194 -0.18 8.58 6.98
C VAL A 194 -0.72 9.23 8.26
N GLY A 195 0.17 9.61 9.19
CA GLY A 195 -0.21 10.34 10.40
C GLY A 195 -0.79 11.72 10.15
N VAL A 196 -0.21 12.49 9.22
CA VAL A 196 -0.73 13.80 8.82
C VAL A 196 -2.12 13.66 8.21
N LEU A 197 -2.31 12.74 7.27
CA LEU A 197 -3.59 12.51 6.62
C LEU A 197 -4.66 12.08 7.63
N LYS A 198 -4.32 11.25 8.61
CA LYS A 198 -5.28 10.88 9.67
C LYS A 198 -5.69 12.06 10.56
N ARG A 199 -4.81 13.04 10.78
CA ARG A 199 -5.11 14.24 11.59
C ARG A 199 -5.85 15.34 10.83
N ARG A 200 -5.81 15.33 9.49
CA ARG A 200 -6.51 16.35 8.70
C ARG A 200 -8.01 16.22 8.89
N ARG A 201 -8.58 17.18 9.62
CA ARG A 201 -9.97 17.57 9.47
C ARG A 201 -10.04 18.56 8.32
N ARG A 202 -11.07 18.47 7.49
CA ARG A 202 -11.35 19.59 6.58
C ARG A 202 -11.72 20.80 7.45
N PRO A 203 -11.28 22.03 7.12
CA PRO A 203 -12.01 23.18 7.61
C PRO A 203 -13.47 22.98 7.21
N GLY A 204 -14.40 23.22 8.15
CA GLY A 204 -15.82 23.26 7.82
C GLY A 204 -16.06 24.29 6.71
N PRO A 205 -17.22 24.26 6.03
CA PRO A 205 -17.59 25.41 5.22
C PRO A 205 -17.65 26.61 6.17
N ASP A 206 -16.68 27.50 6.08
CA ASP A 206 -16.75 28.77 6.78
C ASP A 206 -18.04 29.45 6.29
N GLY A 207 -18.97 29.65 7.24
CA GLY A 207 -20.09 30.54 7.04
C GLY A 207 -19.55 31.95 6.88
N GLY A 208 -19.76 32.51 5.70
CA GLY A 208 -19.50 33.90 5.33
C GLY A 208 -20.35 34.24 4.11
#